data_AF-A0A2E4CVZ3-F1
#
_entry.id   AF-A0A2E4CVZ3-F1
#
_cell.length_a   1.000
_cell.length_b   1.000
_cell.length_c   1.000
_cell.angle_alpha   90.00
_cell.angle_beta   90.00
_cell.angle_gamma   90.00
#
_symmetry.space_group_name_H-M   'P 1'
#
loop_
_entity.id
_entity.type
_entity.pdbx_description
1 polymer ?
#
loop_
_entity_poly.entity_id
_entity_poly.type
_entity_poly.pdbx_seq_one_letter_code
_entity_poly.pdbx_strand_id
1 'polypeptide(L)' 'MALDILVVDDERDIRELVSGVLTDEGYECRVAGDSGTALRMVDERRPSLVLLDVWLHGSPMDGLEVFAAIKAR' A
#
# COMPACT_ATOMS: atom_id res chain seq x y z
N MET A 1 -19.60 -2.05 6.34
CA MET A 1 -18.24 -2.65 6.26
C MET A 1 -17.38 -1.63 5.54
N ALA A 2 -16.41 -1.04 6.23
CA ALA A 2 -15.42 -0.20 5.56
C ALA A 2 -14.52 -1.09 4.70
N LEU A 3 -14.19 -0.66 3.48
CA LEU A 3 -13.21 -1.37 2.66
C LEU A 3 -11.81 -1.08 3.19
N ASP A 4 -10.99 -2.13 3.27
CA ASP A 4 -9.59 -2.05 3.69
C ASP A 4 -8.69 -1.74 2.49
N ILE A 5 -8.01 -0.60 2.54
CA ILE A 5 -7.14 -0.10 1.46
C ILE A 5 -5.70 -0.05 1.97
N LEU A 6 -4.78 -0.64 1.21
CA LEU A 6 -3.34 -0.57 1.48
C LEU A 6 -2.71 0.48 0.57
N VAL A 7 -2.08 1.50 1.14
CA VAL A 7 -1.33 2.54 0.44
C VAL A 7 0.16 2.25 0.57
N VAL A 8 0.86 2.16 -0.55
CA VAL A 8 2.29 1.81 -0.64
C VAL A 8 2.99 2.90 -1.44
N ASP A 9 3.84 3.66 -0.76
CA ASP A 9 4.56 4.81 -1.32
C ASP A 9 5.76 5.09 -0.43
N ASP A 10 6.95 5.43 -0.94
CA ASP A 10 8.11 5.71 -0.09
C ASP A 10 8.03 7.09 0.58
N GLU A 11 7.27 8.01 0.01
CA GLU A 11 7.07 9.36 0.53
C GLU A 11 6.02 9.39 1.65
N ARG A 12 6.46 9.75 2.85
CA ARG A 12 5.58 9.80 4.03
C ARG A 12 4.41 10.76 3.86
N ASP A 13 4.66 11.93 3.29
CA ASP A 13 3.66 12.99 3.13
C ASP A 13 2.53 12.53 2.19
N ILE A 14 2.87 11.78 1.14
CA ILE A 14 1.88 11.19 0.22
C ILE A 14 1.05 10.13 0.95
N ARG A 15 1.68 9.24 1.72
CA ARG A 15 0.93 8.23 2.51
C ARG A 15 -0.04 8.87 3.48
N GLU A 16 0.38 9.91 4.21
CA GLU A 16 -0.48 10.62 5.17
C GLU A 16 -1.63 11.35 4.47
N LEU A 17 -1.36 12.03 3.35
CA LEU A 17 -2.40 12.70 2.56
C LEU A 17 -3.45 11.70 2.02
N VAL A 18 -3.00 10.63 1.35
CA VAL A 18 -3.89 9.66 0.71
C VAL A 18 -4.70 8.89 1.75
N SER A 19 -4.04 8.42 2.82
CA SER A 19 -4.74 7.71 3.90
C SER A 19 -5.72 8.62 4.66
N GLY A 20 -5.39 9.90 4.85
CA GLY A 20 -6.29 10.87 5.45
C GLY A 20 -7.58 11.05 4.64
N VAL A 21 -7.45 11.33 3.34
CA VAL A 21 -8.61 11.49 2.43
C VAL A 21 -9.48 10.24 2.41
N LEU A 22 -8.88 9.06 2.30
CA LEU A 22 -9.64 7.80 2.28
C LEU A 22 -10.32 7.50 3.63
N THR A 23 -9.67 7.82 4.74
CA THR A 23 -10.26 7.62 6.08
C THR A 23 -11.44 8.56 6.30
N ASP A 24 -11.36 9.81 5.82
CA ASP A 24 -12.46 10.78 5.88
C ASP A 24 -13.69 10.32 5.09
N GLU A 25 -13.48 9.58 3.99
CA GLU A 25 -14.55 8.94 3.19
C GLU A 25 -15.08 7.63 3.83
N GLY A 26 -14.57 7.22 5.00
CA GLY A 26 -15.03 6.07 5.76
C GLY A 26 -14.36 4.74 5.40
N TYR A 27 -13.20 4.76 4.73
CA TYR A 27 -12.38 3.57 4.47
C TYR A 27 -11.42 3.27 5.62
N GLU A 28 -11.04 2.00 5.76
CA GLU A 28 -9.93 1.63 6.65
C GLU A 28 -8.64 1.67 5.85
N CYS A 29 -7.68 2.50 6.28
CA CYS A 29 -6.42 2.65 5.57
C CYS A 29 -5.26 2.03 6.34
N ARG A 30 -4.44 1.28 5.59
CA ARG A 30 -3.15 0.75 6.02
C ARG A 30 -2.08 1.35 5.13
N VAL A 31 -0.90 1.65 5.69
CA VAL A 31 0.18 2.32 4.97
C VAL A 31 1.48 1.52 5.06
N ALA A 32 2.23 1.45 3.96
CA ALA A 32 3.55 0.84 3.89
C ALA A 32 4.53 1.75 3.15
N GLY A 33 5.75 1.88 3.67
CA GLY A 33 6.80 2.72 3.08
C GLY A 33 7.81 1.98 2.20
N ASP A 34 7.69 0.66 2.10
CA ASP A 34 8.66 -0.21 1.44
C ASP A 34 7.98 -1.51 0.98
N SER A 35 8.60 -2.21 0.04
CA SER A 35 8.05 -3.44 -0.52
C SER A 35 7.90 -4.57 0.49
N GLY A 36 8.83 -4.70 1.44
CA GLY A 36 8.80 -5.75 2.45
C GLY A 36 7.59 -5.62 3.37
N THR A 37 7.36 -4.41 3.88
CA THR A 37 6.19 -4.08 4.69
C THR A 37 4.91 -4.26 3.88
N ALA A 38 4.86 -3.79 2.63
CA ALA A 38 3.68 -3.93 1.77
C ALA A 38 3.30 -5.41 1.58
N LEU A 39 4.27 -6.25 1.19
CA LEU A 39 4.03 -7.68 0.97
C LEU A 39 3.60 -8.40 2.25
N ARG A 40 4.26 -8.12 3.38
CA ARG A 40 3.86 -8.68 4.68
C ARG A 40 2.42 -8.30 5.04
N MET A 41 2.02 -7.05 4.83
CA MET A 41 0.67 -6.59 5.14
C MET A 41 -0.40 -7.21 4.24
N VAL A 42 -0.07 -7.49 2.97
CA VAL A 42 -0.93 -8.24 2.06
C VAL A 42 -1.09 -9.68 2.52
N ASP A 43 0.01 -10.32 2.95
CA ASP A 43 0.01 -11.71 3.44
C ASP A 43 -0.74 -11.86 4.77
N GLU A 44 -0.66 -10.87 5.66
CA GLU A 44 -1.41 -10.84 6.94
C GLU A 44 -2.92 -10.66 6.73
N ARG A 45 -3.30 -9.76 5.82
CA ARG A 45 -4.70 -9.48 5.51
C ARG A 45 -4.81 -8.99 4.07
N ARG A 46 -5.54 -9.75 3.25
CA ARG A 46 -5.79 -9.38 1.85
C ARG A 46 -6.59 -8.07 1.79
N PRO A 47 -6.02 -6.97 1.28
CA PRO A 47 -6.74 -5.71 1.14
C PRO A 47 -7.78 -5.80 0.02
N SER A 48 -8.78 -4.92 0.09
CA SER A 48 -9.78 -4.76 -0.98
C SER A 48 -9.22 -3.98 -2.17
N LEU A 49 -8.28 -3.07 -1.90
CA LEU A 49 -7.59 -2.25 -2.88
C LEU A 49 -6.15 -2.00 -2.43
N VAL A 50 -5.22 -1.96 -3.38
CA VAL A 50 -3.84 -1.51 -3.16
C VAL A 50 -3.60 -0.27 -4.01
N LEU A 51 -3.24 0.85 -3.39
CA LEU A 51 -2.66 2.01 -4.06
C LEU A 51 -1.15 1.87 -3.95
N LEU A 52 -0.48 1.74 -5.09
CA LEU A 52 0.95 1.41 -5.16
C LEU A 52 1.65 2.43 -6.03
N ASP A 53 2.65 3.09 -5.46
CA ASP A 53 3.56 3.91 -6.24
C ASP A 53 4.44 3.04 -7.15
N VAL A 54 4.65 3.52 -8.37
CA VAL A 54 5.49 2.88 -9.37
C VAL A 54 6.97 3.07 -9.01
N TRP A 55 7.32 4.23 -8.48
CA TRP A 55 8.69 4.64 -8.23
C TRP A 55 9.06 4.51 -6.75
N LEU A 56 9.00 3.28 -6.23
CA LEU A 56 9.25 2.99 -4.82
C LEU A 56 10.75 3.07 -4.48
N HIS A 57 11.28 4.28 -4.29
CA HIS A 57 12.71 4.49 -4.04
C HIS A 57 13.12 3.98 -2.65
N GLY A 58 14.34 3.44 -2.53
CA GLY A 58 14.87 2.94 -1.25
C GLY A 58 14.28 1.60 -0.80
N SER A 59 13.49 0.94 -1.65
CA SER A 59 12.94 -0.40 -1.45
C SER A 59 13.74 -1.45 -2.24
N PRO A 60 13.82 -2.73 -1.77
CA PRO A 60 14.49 -3.79 -2.51
C PRO A 60 13.75 -4.24 -3.78
N MET A 61 12.47 -3.86 -3.91
CA MET A 61 11.66 -4.11 -5.11
C MET A 61 10.98 -2.81 -5.52
N ASP A 62 10.91 -2.56 -6.83
CA ASP A 62 10.16 -1.43 -7.38
C ASP A 62 8.63 -1.68 -7.36
N GLY A 63 7.83 -0.67 -7.71
CA GLY A 63 6.37 -0.80 -7.68
C GLY A 63 5.82 -1.87 -8.62
N LEU A 64 6.46 -2.12 -9.76
CA LEU A 64 6.01 -3.13 -10.72
C LEU A 64 6.36 -4.54 -10.24
N GLU A 65 7.52 -4.72 -9.62
CA GLU A 65 7.94 -5.96 -8.97
C GLU A 65 7.03 -6.30 -7.78
N VAL A 66 6.65 -5.30 -6.97
CA VAL A 66 5.66 -5.46 -5.89
C VAL A 66 4.31 -5.87 -6.46
N PHE A 67 3.84 -5.21 -7.53
CA PHE A 67 2.59 -5.59 -8.20
C PHE A 67 2.62 -7.04 -8.68
N ALA A 68 3.70 -7.47 -9.34
CA ALA A 68 3.88 -8.84 -9.81
C ALA A 68 3.88 -9.84 -8.64
N ALA A 69 4.56 -9.50 -7.53
CA ALA A 69 4.61 -10.33 -6.33
C ALA A 69 3.24 -10.46 -5.65
N ILE A 70 2.43 -9.39 -5.60
CA ILE A 70 1.07 -9.42 -5.08
C ILE A 70 0.17 -10.28 -5.98
N LYS A 71 0.29 -10.15 -7.30
CA LYS A 71 -0.46 -10.96 -8.29
C LYS A 71 -0.19 -12.46 -8.21
N ALA A 72 0.99 -12.86 -7.74
CA ALA A 72 1.41 -14.25 -7.66
C ALA A 72 0.87 -14.98 -6.40
N ARG A 73 0.17 -14.28 -5.51
CA ARG A 73 -0.44 -14.80 -4.27
C ARG A 73 -1.94 -15.01 -4.46
#